data_AF-A0A359LN73-F1
#
_entry.id   AF-A0A359LN73-F1
#
_cell.length_a   1.000
_cell.length_b   1.000
_cell.length_c   1.000
_cell.angle_alpha   90.00
_cell.angle_beta   90.00
_cell.angle_gamma   90.00
#
_symmetry.space_group_name_H-M   'P 1'
#
loop_
_entity.id
_entity.type
_entity.pdbx_description
1 polymer ?
#
loop_
_entity_poly.entity_id
_entity_poly.type
_entity_poly.pdbx_seq_one_letter_code
_entity_poly.pdbx_strand_id
1 'polypeptide(L)'
;MATREDEILAQEEAEKSILITHSMGGLASRAAIVRCGIEANVLGVIHGVQPVRGAAVLYRRFFTGAVGEFDGGGGLARILGNTPEKFTKMMHGLAGPMELLPSDRYLKRENRQAWIFEVASGATTPTNPEGNVFDILLGTTAPTALPYGYLTTHWANELRARVRGARQFHETRVAEQKHAQTWSIYGTGVNTDIDTWFDPNNENQREPYHVVISQSSLGDGTVPARSGSALFPDGAVNTTDPGASVTDFKQWAIDGVEHEPAYRNSTVQRVARRVIQHLLRTVV
;
A
#
# COMPACT_ATOMS: atom_id res chain seq x y z
N MET A 1 -28.91 -9.67 -0.92
CA MET A 1 -28.69 -9.39 -2.36
C MET A 1 -27.66 -10.39 -2.84
N ALA A 2 -27.85 -11.02 -4.00
CA ALA A 2 -26.80 -11.81 -4.63
C ALA A 2 -25.65 -10.87 -5.03
N THR A 3 -24.44 -11.23 -4.65
CA THR A 3 -23.21 -10.54 -5.03
C THR A 3 -22.77 -10.96 -6.43
N ARG A 4 -21.89 -10.18 -7.06
CA ARG A 4 -21.27 -10.59 -8.33
C ARG A 4 -20.52 -11.94 -8.21
N GLU A 5 -20.04 -12.27 -7.02
CA GLU A 5 -19.43 -13.57 -6.77
C GLU A 5 -20.48 -14.70 -6.86
N ASP A 6 -21.66 -14.52 -6.27
CA ASP A 6 -22.74 -15.52 -6.34
C ASP A 6 -23.13 -15.81 -7.80
N GLU A 7 -23.17 -14.79 -8.66
CA GLU A 7 -23.42 -14.95 -10.10
C GLU A 7 -22.31 -15.76 -10.79
N ILE A 8 -21.05 -15.50 -10.47
CA ILE A 8 -19.90 -16.22 -11.05
C ILE A 8 -19.90 -17.68 -10.59
N LEU A 9 -20.15 -17.93 -9.30
CA LEU A 9 -20.22 -19.28 -8.76
C LEU A 9 -21.34 -20.09 -9.43
N ALA A 10 -22.51 -19.48 -9.62
CA ALA A 10 -23.60 -20.12 -10.34
C ALA A 10 -23.27 -20.38 -11.82
N GLN A 11 -22.62 -19.43 -12.50
CA GLN A 11 -22.25 -19.55 -13.91
C GLN A 11 -21.20 -20.64 -14.14
N GLU A 12 -20.22 -20.76 -13.24
CA GLU A 12 -19.10 -21.71 -13.35
C GLU A 12 -19.41 -23.06 -12.67
N GLU A 13 -20.63 -23.25 -12.18
CA GLU A 13 -21.07 -24.44 -11.42
C GLU A 13 -20.11 -24.79 -10.26
N ALA A 14 -19.60 -23.75 -9.58
CA ALA A 14 -18.60 -23.86 -8.53
C ALA A 14 -19.20 -23.57 -7.15
N GLU A 15 -18.77 -24.33 -6.13
CA GLU A 15 -19.23 -24.11 -4.75
C GLU A 15 -18.48 -22.98 -4.04
N LYS A 16 -17.21 -22.75 -4.41
CA LYS A 16 -16.31 -21.77 -3.79
C LYS A 16 -15.41 -21.11 -4.82
N SER A 17 -14.96 -19.90 -4.52
CA SER A 17 -13.96 -19.15 -5.29
C SER A 17 -12.58 -19.20 -4.64
N ILE A 18 -11.51 -19.03 -5.42
CA ILE A 18 -10.17 -18.69 -4.90
C ILE A 18 -9.86 -17.27 -5.33
N LEU A 19 -9.63 -16.38 -4.38
CA LEU A 19 -9.31 -14.98 -4.68
C LEU A 19 -7.79 -14.82 -4.87
N ILE A 20 -7.39 -14.28 -6.02
CA ILE A 20 -6.00 -13.93 -6.30
C ILE A 20 -5.97 -12.42 -6.55
N THR A 21 -5.16 -11.70 -5.78
CA THR A 21 -5.19 -10.24 -5.80
C THR A 21 -3.82 -9.66 -6.07
N HIS A 22 -3.79 -8.57 -6.84
CA HIS A 22 -2.59 -7.76 -7.03
C HIS A 22 -2.73 -6.42 -6.29
N SER A 23 -1.66 -5.98 -5.64
CA SER A 23 -1.55 -4.64 -5.05
C SER A 23 -2.75 -4.31 -4.13
N MET A 24 -3.38 -3.16 -4.35
CA MET A 24 -4.56 -2.70 -3.60
C MET A 24 -5.79 -3.61 -3.75
N GLY A 25 -5.83 -4.51 -4.74
CA GLY A 25 -6.86 -5.54 -4.81
C GLY A 25 -6.91 -6.43 -3.55
N GLY A 26 -5.79 -6.56 -2.84
CA GLY A 26 -5.74 -7.23 -1.55
C GLY A 26 -6.52 -6.48 -0.46
N LEU A 27 -6.47 -5.14 -0.45
CA LEU A 27 -7.28 -4.33 0.46
C LEU A 27 -8.77 -4.40 0.11
N ALA A 28 -9.10 -4.32 -1.19
CA ALA A 28 -10.47 -4.40 -1.67
C ALA A 28 -11.13 -5.77 -1.37
N SER A 29 -10.43 -6.88 -1.63
CA SER A 29 -10.93 -8.22 -1.32
C SER A 29 -11.16 -8.45 0.17
N ARG A 30 -10.25 -7.97 1.02
CA ARG A 30 -10.44 -8.00 2.48
C ARG A 30 -11.65 -7.16 2.89
N ALA A 31 -11.83 -5.97 2.31
CA ALA A 31 -13.02 -5.17 2.53
C ALA A 31 -14.31 -5.89 2.12
N ALA A 32 -14.30 -6.59 0.97
CA ALA A 32 -15.44 -7.39 0.53
C ALA A 32 -15.75 -8.53 1.50
N ILE A 33 -14.74 -9.28 1.96
CA ILE A 33 -14.90 -10.35 2.95
C ILE A 33 -15.57 -9.81 4.22
N VAL A 34 -15.04 -8.71 4.77
CA VAL A 34 -15.53 -8.15 6.04
C VAL A 34 -16.88 -7.45 5.91
N ARG A 35 -17.09 -6.66 4.86
CA ARG A 35 -18.25 -5.77 4.73
C ARG A 35 -19.40 -6.41 3.96
N CYS A 36 -19.10 -7.27 2.99
CA CYS A 36 -20.09 -7.92 2.14
C CYS A 36 -20.37 -9.36 2.58
N GLY A 37 -19.59 -9.92 3.50
CA GLY A 37 -19.84 -11.26 4.05
C GLY A 37 -19.56 -12.39 3.07
N ILE A 38 -18.69 -12.17 2.07
CA ILE A 38 -18.38 -13.17 1.04
C ILE A 38 -17.49 -14.33 1.54
N GLU A 39 -17.04 -14.28 2.80
CA GLU A 39 -16.13 -15.27 3.38
C GLU A 39 -16.59 -16.72 3.15
N ALA A 40 -17.88 -16.99 3.33
CA ALA A 40 -18.42 -18.33 3.17
C ALA A 40 -18.24 -18.88 1.75
N ASN A 41 -18.16 -18.03 0.73
CA ASN A 41 -18.00 -18.41 -0.67
C ASN A 41 -16.54 -18.54 -1.10
N VAL A 42 -15.59 -18.15 -0.25
CA VAL A 42 -14.16 -18.11 -0.57
C VAL A 42 -13.47 -19.33 0.03
N LEU A 43 -12.83 -20.14 -0.81
CA LEU A 43 -11.99 -21.26 -0.38
C LEU A 43 -10.66 -20.79 0.21
N GLY A 44 -10.08 -19.75 -0.39
CA GLY A 44 -8.81 -19.17 0.06
C GLY A 44 -8.41 -17.95 -0.73
N VAL A 45 -7.41 -17.23 -0.22
CA VAL A 45 -6.96 -15.95 -0.76
C VAL A 45 -5.44 -15.92 -0.92
N ILE A 46 -4.97 -15.46 -2.08
CA ILE A 46 -3.56 -15.22 -2.39
C ILE A 46 -3.37 -13.73 -2.66
N HIS A 47 -2.64 -13.06 -1.78
CA HIS A 47 -2.30 -11.65 -1.94
C HIS A 47 -0.90 -11.48 -2.52
N GLY A 48 -0.80 -10.97 -3.75
CA GLY A 48 0.45 -10.54 -4.37
C GLY A 48 0.70 -9.06 -4.19
N VAL A 49 1.90 -8.71 -3.70
CA VAL A 49 2.43 -7.33 -3.56
C VAL A 49 1.46 -6.35 -2.89
N GLN A 50 0.69 -6.83 -1.91
CA GLN A 50 -0.32 -6.00 -1.25
C GLN A 50 0.33 -4.93 -0.34
N PRO A 51 -0.10 -3.66 -0.41
CA PRO A 51 0.25 -2.63 0.56
C PRO A 51 -0.58 -2.77 1.84
N VAL A 52 -0.31 -3.81 2.64
CA VAL A 52 -1.15 -4.17 3.81
C VAL A 52 -1.35 -2.99 4.76
N ARG A 53 -0.32 -2.14 4.94
CA ARG A 53 -0.35 -0.96 5.81
C ARG A 53 -0.21 0.36 5.05
N GLY A 54 -0.47 0.36 3.74
CA GLY A 54 -0.27 1.51 2.87
C GLY A 54 1.14 1.60 2.27
N ALA A 55 1.42 2.68 1.54
CA ALA A 55 2.70 2.90 0.89
C ALA A 55 3.09 4.40 0.90
N ALA A 56 4.30 4.71 1.37
CA ALA A 56 4.76 6.09 1.55
C ALA A 56 4.88 6.87 0.22
N VAL A 57 5.06 6.15 -0.90
CA VAL A 57 5.09 6.72 -2.25
C VAL A 57 3.89 7.61 -2.55
N LEU A 58 2.68 7.27 -2.06
CA LEU A 58 1.50 8.09 -2.28
C LEU A 58 1.65 9.47 -1.64
N TYR A 59 2.07 9.51 -0.38
CA TYR A 59 2.23 10.76 0.34
C TYR A 59 3.32 11.61 -0.30
N ARG A 60 4.49 11.02 -0.61
CA ARG A 60 5.56 11.72 -1.33
C ARG A 60 5.03 12.41 -2.59
N ARG A 61 4.23 11.72 -3.41
CA ARG A 61 3.72 12.25 -4.68
C ARG A 61 2.80 13.47 -4.52
N PHE A 62 2.19 13.70 -3.35
CA PHE A 62 1.52 14.97 -3.08
C PHE A 62 2.49 16.15 -3.07
N PHE A 63 3.76 15.94 -2.73
CA PHE A 63 4.78 16.98 -2.61
C PHE A 63 5.82 16.96 -3.73
N THR A 64 5.91 15.87 -4.50
CA THR A 64 6.82 15.77 -5.64
C THR A 64 6.11 15.67 -7.00
N GLY A 65 4.82 15.30 -7.01
CA GLY A 65 4.20 14.68 -8.18
C GLY A 65 4.71 13.25 -8.41
N ALA A 66 4.12 12.55 -9.38
CA ALA A 66 4.65 11.29 -9.88
C ALA A 66 5.77 11.58 -10.90
N VAL A 67 7.00 11.24 -10.57
CA VAL A 67 8.20 11.60 -11.33
C VAL A 67 8.95 10.33 -11.75
N GLY A 68 9.26 10.21 -13.04
CA GLY A 68 9.80 8.97 -13.61
C GLY A 68 11.14 8.52 -13.03
N GLU A 69 11.92 9.46 -12.49
CA GLU A 69 13.19 9.17 -11.79
C GLU A 69 12.99 8.26 -10.57
N PHE A 70 11.88 8.42 -9.84
CA PHE A 70 11.61 7.67 -8.61
C PHE A 70 10.46 6.67 -8.75
N ASP A 71 9.52 6.91 -9.67
CA ASP A 71 8.28 6.15 -9.80
C ASP A 71 8.28 5.12 -10.94
N GLY A 72 9.33 5.10 -11.77
CA GLY A 72 9.42 4.29 -12.98
C GLY A 72 8.55 4.80 -14.13
N GLY A 73 8.87 4.37 -15.36
CA GLY A 73 8.09 4.51 -16.61
C GLY A 73 7.19 5.76 -16.79
N GLY A 74 7.68 6.77 -17.52
CA GLY A 74 7.09 8.12 -17.62
C GLY A 74 5.67 8.28 -18.21
N GLY A 75 5.01 7.23 -18.69
CA GLY A 75 3.64 7.30 -19.22
C GLY A 75 2.59 7.44 -18.10
N LEU A 76 2.66 6.57 -17.10
CA LEU A 76 1.71 6.52 -15.98
C LEU A 76 1.92 7.72 -15.04
N ALA A 77 3.17 8.12 -14.82
CA ALA A 77 3.53 9.31 -14.06
C ALA A 77 2.88 10.60 -14.61
N ARG A 78 2.78 10.76 -15.94
CA ARG A 78 2.10 11.91 -16.56
C ARG A 78 0.60 11.91 -16.32
N ILE A 79 -0.04 10.73 -16.34
CA ILE A 79 -1.48 10.58 -16.11
C ILE A 79 -1.82 10.89 -14.65
N LEU A 80 -1.00 10.41 -13.71
CA LEU A 80 -1.21 10.63 -12.28
C LEU A 80 -0.96 12.09 -11.86
N GLY A 81 -0.20 12.85 -12.65
CA GLY A 81 0.20 14.22 -12.39
C GLY A 81 1.66 14.29 -11.96
N ASN A 82 2.49 14.90 -12.82
CA ASN A 82 3.93 14.97 -12.64
C ASN A 82 4.42 16.21 -11.86
N THR A 83 3.50 16.91 -11.20
CA THR A 83 3.79 18.01 -10.27
C THR A 83 2.89 17.87 -9.05
N PRO A 84 3.26 18.45 -7.90
CA PRO A 84 2.45 18.42 -6.68
C PRO A 84 1.01 18.88 -6.92
N GLU A 85 0.84 19.99 -7.64
CA GLU A 85 -0.45 20.55 -8.00
C GLU A 85 -1.29 19.59 -8.86
N LYS A 86 -0.71 19.05 -9.94
CA LYS A 86 -1.42 18.13 -10.84
C LYS A 86 -1.80 16.85 -10.13
N PHE A 87 -0.90 16.30 -9.32
CA PHE A 87 -1.15 15.09 -8.56
C PHE A 87 -2.26 15.29 -7.54
N THR A 88 -2.21 16.39 -6.78
CA THR A 88 -3.25 16.74 -5.81
C THR A 88 -4.61 16.91 -6.48
N LYS A 89 -4.66 17.62 -7.62
CA LYS A 89 -5.87 17.78 -8.44
C LYS A 89 -6.39 16.47 -9.00
N MET A 90 -5.52 15.51 -9.34
CA MET A 90 -5.96 14.19 -9.78
C MET A 90 -6.53 13.36 -8.63
N MET A 91 -5.89 13.43 -7.45
CA MET A 91 -6.19 12.55 -6.33
C MET A 91 -7.35 13.00 -5.44
N HIS A 92 -7.69 14.30 -5.41
CA HIS A 92 -8.62 14.86 -4.43
C HIS A 92 -9.98 14.14 -4.32
N GLY A 93 -10.52 13.65 -5.43
CA GLY A 93 -11.82 12.97 -5.48
C GLY A 93 -11.76 11.44 -5.34
N LEU A 94 -10.56 10.85 -5.33
CA LEU A 94 -10.40 9.41 -5.47
C LEU A 94 -10.27 8.73 -4.11
N ALA A 95 -11.30 7.99 -3.70
CA ALA A 95 -11.28 7.25 -2.42
C ALA A 95 -10.21 6.14 -2.40
N GLY A 96 -10.15 5.33 -3.47
CA GLY A 96 -9.25 4.17 -3.55
C GLY A 96 -7.79 4.54 -3.27
N PRO A 97 -7.16 5.44 -4.04
CA PRO A 97 -5.81 5.91 -3.75
C PRO A 97 -5.64 6.41 -2.32
N MET A 98 -6.60 7.14 -1.74
CA MET A 98 -6.43 7.64 -0.37
C MET A 98 -6.35 6.51 0.67
N GLU A 99 -6.95 5.35 0.42
CA GLU A 99 -6.80 4.17 1.29
C GLU A 99 -5.37 3.59 1.26
N LEU A 100 -4.53 3.96 0.30
CA LEU A 100 -3.10 3.62 0.27
C LEU A 100 -2.25 4.50 1.22
N LEU A 101 -2.80 5.60 1.74
CA LEU A 101 -2.09 6.44 2.71
C LEU A 101 -1.66 5.58 3.90
N PRO A 102 -0.38 5.62 4.31
CA PRO A 102 0.04 4.84 5.45
C PRO A 102 -0.62 5.36 6.74
N SER A 103 -1.09 4.43 7.58
CA SER A 103 -1.64 4.76 8.90
C SER A 103 -0.56 4.74 9.99
N ASP A 104 -0.90 5.06 11.24
CA ASP A 104 0.03 4.95 12.38
C ASP A 104 0.60 3.54 12.57
N ARG A 105 -0.08 2.53 12.01
CA ARG A 105 0.35 1.13 12.05
C ARG A 105 1.49 0.83 11.08
N TYR A 106 1.72 1.68 10.07
CA TYR A 106 2.74 1.48 9.04
C TYR A 106 4.16 1.32 9.61
N LEU A 107 4.43 1.87 10.79
CA LEU A 107 5.71 1.75 11.48
C LEU A 107 5.58 1.31 12.93
N LYS A 108 6.22 0.18 13.25
CA LYS A 108 6.86 -0.05 14.55
C LYS A 108 8.34 -0.25 14.27
N ARG A 109 9.12 0.84 14.19
CA ARG A 109 10.54 0.74 14.54
C ARG A 109 10.61 0.71 16.06
N GLU A 110 11.56 -0.01 16.61
CA GLU A 110 11.74 -0.21 18.06
C GLU A 110 11.82 1.06 18.92
N ASN A 111 11.76 2.30 18.37
CA ASN A 111 11.58 3.56 19.13
C ASN A 111 11.23 4.81 18.28
N ARG A 112 10.51 4.71 17.14
CA ARG A 112 10.09 5.91 16.36
C ARG A 112 8.69 5.77 15.76
N GLN A 113 7.78 6.67 16.13
CA GLN A 113 6.43 6.83 15.55
C GLN A 113 6.43 7.94 14.51
N ALA A 114 6.59 7.60 13.22
CA ALA A 114 6.07 8.30 12.03
C ALA A 114 6.94 7.97 10.81
N TRP A 115 6.32 7.95 9.64
CA TRP A 115 6.95 7.84 8.32
C TRP A 115 7.01 9.20 7.61
N ILE A 116 6.60 10.25 8.33
CA ILE A 116 6.70 11.65 7.94
C ILE A 116 7.65 12.30 8.92
N PHE A 117 8.65 13.01 8.40
CA PHE A 117 9.71 13.62 9.19
C PHE A 117 9.91 15.07 8.78
N GLU A 118 10.22 15.92 9.74
CA GLU A 118 10.61 17.31 9.51
C GLU A 118 12.02 17.52 10.10
N VAL A 119 12.89 18.19 9.36
CA VAL A 119 14.18 18.67 9.87
C VAL A 119 13.99 20.12 10.26
N ALA A 120 14.18 20.49 11.53
CA ALA A 120 14.09 21.91 11.91
C ALA A 120 15.25 22.71 11.28
N SER A 121 15.05 24.00 11.04
CA SER A 121 16.11 24.87 10.52
C SER A 121 17.34 24.85 11.45
N GLY A 122 18.51 24.55 10.89
CA GLY A 122 19.76 24.38 11.65
C GLY A 122 19.89 23.06 12.41
N ALA A 123 18.91 22.16 12.35
CA ALA A 123 19.00 20.82 12.91
C ALA A 123 19.53 19.82 11.88
N THR A 124 20.19 18.77 12.36
CA THR A 124 20.68 17.65 11.54
C THR A 124 19.85 16.38 11.72
N THR A 125 18.97 16.36 12.72
CA THR A 125 18.19 15.19 13.09
C THR A 125 16.71 15.42 12.76
N PRO A 126 16.09 14.56 11.95
CA PRO A 126 14.66 14.62 11.69
C PRO A 126 13.84 14.29 12.94
N THR A 127 12.75 15.02 13.13
CA THR A 127 11.75 14.78 14.17
C THR A 127 10.42 14.35 13.56
N ASN A 128 9.65 13.60 14.32
CA ASN A 128 8.31 13.18 13.91
C ASN A 128 7.29 14.21 14.38
N PRO A 129 6.27 14.53 13.56
CA PRO A 129 5.14 15.29 14.03
C PRO A 129 4.43 14.51 15.15
N GLU A 130 4.02 15.21 16.22
CA GLU A 130 3.26 14.62 17.31
C GLU A 130 1.80 14.40 16.89
N GLY A 131 1.22 13.26 17.29
CA GLY A 131 -0.20 12.95 17.09
C GLY A 131 -0.47 11.84 16.08
N ASN A 132 -1.75 11.60 15.81
CA ASN A 132 -2.22 10.62 14.82
C ASN A 132 -1.95 11.13 13.40
N VAL A 133 -1.47 10.24 12.52
CA VAL A 133 -1.08 10.64 11.16
C VAL A 133 -2.24 11.24 10.37
N PHE A 134 -3.47 10.76 10.52
CA PHE A 134 -4.59 11.33 9.77
C PHE A 134 -4.97 12.72 10.28
N ASP A 135 -4.76 13.02 11.56
CA ASP A 135 -4.94 14.37 12.10
C ASP A 135 -3.87 15.31 11.53
N ILE A 136 -2.62 14.84 11.41
CA ILE A 136 -1.52 15.57 10.75
C ILE A 136 -1.87 15.85 9.28
N LEU A 137 -2.30 14.84 8.51
CA LEU A 137 -2.68 14.97 7.10
C LEU A 137 -3.86 15.92 6.89
N LEU A 138 -4.77 16.01 7.86
CA LEU A 138 -5.93 16.92 7.88
C LEU A 138 -5.57 18.31 8.42
N GLY A 139 -4.38 18.51 8.98
CA GLY A 139 -3.96 19.76 9.57
C GLY A 139 -3.81 20.92 8.58
N THR A 140 -3.27 22.02 9.10
CA THR A 140 -2.87 23.19 8.32
C THR A 140 -1.37 23.45 8.42
N THR A 141 -0.64 22.62 9.18
CA THR A 141 0.79 22.75 9.39
C THR A 141 1.52 22.25 8.15
N ALA A 142 2.16 23.17 7.43
CA ALA A 142 3.13 22.80 6.42
C ALA A 142 4.45 22.42 7.12
N PRO A 143 5.23 21.47 6.56
CA PRO A 143 4.99 20.71 5.33
C PRO A 143 4.20 19.40 5.49
N THR A 144 3.85 19.00 6.71
CA THR A 144 3.28 17.68 7.03
C THR A 144 1.82 17.47 6.63
N ALA A 145 1.01 18.53 6.55
CA ALA A 145 -0.36 18.44 6.06
C ALA A 145 -0.39 18.27 4.52
N LEU A 146 -1.40 17.56 4.01
CA LEU A 146 -1.58 17.46 2.55
C LEU A 146 -1.77 18.87 1.93
N PRO A 147 -1.32 19.09 0.68
CA PRO A 147 -1.25 20.43 0.08
C PRO A 147 -2.63 20.90 -0.44
N TYR A 148 -3.57 21.13 0.47
CA TYR A 148 -4.92 21.60 0.16
C TYR A 148 -4.93 22.94 -0.59
N GLY A 149 -3.84 23.74 -0.50
CA GLY A 149 -3.70 25.02 -1.17
C GLY A 149 -3.72 24.95 -2.71
N TYR A 150 -3.50 23.77 -3.30
CA TYR A 150 -3.65 23.57 -4.75
C TYR A 150 -5.11 23.45 -5.21
N LEU A 151 -6.06 23.41 -4.28
CA LEU A 151 -7.48 23.15 -4.53
C LEU A 151 -8.35 24.35 -4.13
N THR A 152 -9.48 24.50 -4.80
CA THR A 152 -10.55 25.40 -4.32
C THR A 152 -11.12 24.86 -3.00
N THR A 153 -11.80 25.70 -2.22
CA THR A 153 -12.41 25.28 -0.94
C THR A 153 -13.30 24.04 -1.09
N HIS A 154 -14.08 23.95 -2.17
CA HIS A 154 -14.93 22.79 -2.44
C HIS A 154 -14.11 21.51 -2.63
N TRP A 155 -13.08 21.52 -3.48
CA TRP A 155 -12.25 20.34 -3.74
C TRP A 155 -11.32 19.98 -2.58
N ALA A 156 -10.87 20.97 -1.81
CA ALA A 156 -10.15 20.73 -0.57
C ALA A 156 -11.02 19.99 0.45
N ASN A 157 -12.31 20.33 0.56
CA ASN A 157 -13.26 19.63 1.43
C ASN A 157 -13.50 18.19 0.97
N GLU A 158 -13.57 17.94 -0.34
CA GLU A 158 -13.63 16.58 -0.90
C GLU A 158 -12.38 15.78 -0.51
N LEU A 159 -11.17 16.31 -0.69
CA LEU A 159 -9.94 15.62 -0.29
C LEU A 159 -9.95 15.31 1.22
N ARG A 160 -10.36 16.25 2.06
CA ARG A 160 -10.51 16.02 3.52
C ARG A 160 -11.49 14.87 3.80
N ALA A 161 -12.59 14.79 3.06
CA ALA A 161 -13.54 13.69 3.20
C ALA A 161 -12.90 12.34 2.80
N ARG A 162 -12.09 12.30 1.74
CA ARG A 162 -11.34 11.09 1.34
C ARG A 162 -10.29 10.67 2.38
N VAL A 163 -9.57 11.62 2.98
CA VAL A 163 -8.62 11.33 4.07
C VAL A 163 -9.35 10.76 5.29
N ARG A 164 -10.52 11.30 5.66
CA ARG A 164 -11.34 10.72 6.74
C ARG A 164 -11.87 9.32 6.39
N GLY A 165 -12.24 9.10 5.13
CA GLY A 165 -12.63 7.77 4.65
C GLY A 165 -11.49 6.76 4.75
N ALA A 166 -10.27 7.16 4.36
CA ALA A 166 -9.07 6.35 4.52
C ALA A 166 -8.77 6.06 6.00
N ARG A 167 -8.90 7.05 6.88
CA ARG A 167 -8.79 6.85 8.33
C ARG A 167 -9.75 5.78 8.81
N GLN A 168 -11.04 5.91 8.47
CA GLN A 168 -12.05 4.91 8.84
C GLN A 168 -11.70 3.53 8.27
N PHE A 169 -11.25 3.45 7.01
CA PHE A 169 -10.81 2.20 6.40
C PHE A 169 -9.71 1.52 7.24
N HIS A 170 -8.67 2.26 7.63
CA HIS A 170 -7.54 1.77 8.41
C HIS A 170 -7.83 1.49 9.88
N GLU A 171 -8.71 2.27 10.50
CA GLU A 171 -9.10 2.13 11.91
C GLU A 171 -10.17 1.05 12.11
N THR A 172 -10.95 0.72 11.07
CA THR A 172 -11.87 -0.42 11.12
C THR A 172 -11.14 -1.76 11.05
N ARG A 173 -11.82 -2.84 11.46
CA ARG A 173 -11.28 -4.20 11.41
C ARG A 173 -10.92 -4.68 9.99
N VAL A 174 -11.32 -3.97 8.94
CA VAL A 174 -11.01 -4.31 7.54
C VAL A 174 -9.51 -4.40 7.28
N ALA A 175 -8.74 -3.46 7.82
CA ALA A 175 -7.29 -3.41 7.62
C ALA A 175 -6.52 -4.50 8.39
N GLU A 176 -7.18 -5.24 9.30
CA GLU A 176 -6.57 -6.31 10.11
C GLU A 176 -7.14 -7.70 9.84
N GLN A 177 -8.40 -7.79 9.41
CA GLN A 177 -9.04 -9.06 9.09
C GLN A 177 -8.49 -9.62 7.77
N LYS A 178 -8.34 -10.94 7.74
CA LYS A 178 -7.95 -11.73 6.59
C LYS A 178 -8.72 -13.04 6.66
N HIS A 179 -8.95 -13.65 5.51
CA HIS A 179 -9.54 -14.98 5.43
C HIS A 179 -8.70 -15.99 6.23
N ALA A 180 -9.33 -17.00 6.83
CA ALA A 180 -8.60 -18.02 7.58
C ALA A 180 -7.55 -18.75 6.72
N GLN A 181 -7.88 -18.96 5.44
CA GLN A 181 -6.98 -19.51 4.43
C GLN A 181 -6.41 -18.36 3.57
N THR A 182 -5.45 -17.62 4.11
CA THR A 182 -4.73 -16.54 3.40
C THR A 182 -3.25 -16.87 3.22
N TRP A 183 -2.72 -16.58 2.04
CA TRP A 183 -1.30 -16.57 1.73
C TRP A 183 -0.88 -15.23 1.12
N SER A 184 0.38 -14.87 1.30
CA SER A 184 0.91 -13.56 0.89
C SER A 184 2.27 -13.70 0.20
N ILE A 185 2.48 -12.90 -0.84
CA ILE A 185 3.74 -12.78 -1.57
C ILE A 185 4.06 -11.30 -1.64
N TYR A 186 5.26 -10.89 -1.23
CA TYR A 186 5.73 -9.51 -1.38
C TYR A 186 7.14 -9.46 -1.98
N GLY A 187 7.47 -8.33 -2.60
CA GLY A 187 8.77 -8.12 -3.23
C GLY A 187 9.79 -7.48 -2.30
N THR A 188 11.06 -7.83 -2.53
CA THR A 188 12.25 -7.15 -2.00
C THR A 188 13.24 -6.89 -3.13
N GLY A 189 14.35 -6.22 -2.85
CA GLY A 189 15.43 -5.98 -3.82
C GLY A 189 15.21 -4.79 -4.75
N VAL A 190 14.08 -4.09 -4.67
CA VAL A 190 13.77 -2.93 -5.50
C VAL A 190 13.67 -1.68 -4.63
N ASN A 191 14.35 -0.61 -5.03
CA ASN A 191 14.35 0.66 -4.30
C ASN A 191 12.93 1.20 -4.14
N THR A 192 12.49 1.36 -2.90
CA THR A 192 11.11 1.66 -2.56
C THR A 192 11.02 2.74 -1.50
N ASP A 193 10.12 3.69 -1.69
CA ASP A 193 9.81 4.72 -0.71
C ASP A 193 9.42 4.12 0.63
N ILE A 194 10.20 4.44 1.66
CA ILE A 194 9.91 4.05 3.03
C ILE A 194 9.29 5.22 3.78
N ASP A 195 9.84 6.42 3.71
CA ASP A 195 9.34 7.58 4.43
C ASP A 195 9.54 8.87 3.63
N THR A 196 8.99 9.96 4.12
CA THR A 196 9.06 11.28 3.47
C THR A 196 9.55 12.30 4.48
N TRP A 197 10.62 13.00 4.12
CA TRP A 197 11.25 13.98 4.98
C TRP A 197 11.21 15.34 4.32
N PHE A 198 11.04 16.38 5.13
CA PHE A 198 11.07 17.75 4.67
C PHE A 198 12.27 18.49 5.29
N ASP A 199 13.18 18.93 4.44
CA ASP A 199 14.36 19.71 4.81
C ASP A 199 14.15 21.19 4.44
N PRO A 200 14.20 22.13 5.39
CA PRO A 200 14.04 23.56 5.13
C PRO A 200 15.24 24.15 4.40
N ASN A 201 16.40 23.46 4.36
CA ASN A 201 17.57 23.90 3.62
C ASN A 201 17.40 23.54 2.14
N ASN A 202 16.62 24.35 1.42
CA ASN A 202 16.43 24.21 -0.02
C ASN A 202 17.39 25.14 -0.78
N GLU A 203 18.36 24.57 -1.49
CA GLU A 203 19.29 25.32 -2.35
C GLU A 203 18.55 26.16 -3.41
N ASN A 204 17.37 25.70 -3.85
CA ASN A 204 16.44 26.43 -4.69
C ASN A 204 15.39 27.13 -3.82
N GLN A 205 15.67 28.35 -3.36
CA GLN A 205 14.83 29.19 -2.47
C GLN A 205 13.39 29.53 -2.96
N ARG A 206 12.89 28.88 -4.02
CA ARG A 206 11.53 29.06 -4.56
C ARG A 206 10.45 28.29 -3.79
N GLU A 207 10.83 27.19 -3.13
CA GLU A 207 9.91 26.37 -2.33
C GLU A 207 10.41 26.35 -0.87
N PRO A 208 9.50 26.40 0.12
CA PRO A 208 9.87 26.54 1.54
C PRO A 208 10.57 25.31 2.14
N TYR A 209 10.63 24.20 1.41
CA TYR A 209 11.31 22.97 1.80
C TYR A 209 11.71 22.13 0.59
N HIS A 210 12.72 21.29 0.77
CA HIS A 210 13.13 20.21 -0.12
C HIS A 210 12.59 18.88 0.43
N VAL A 211 11.93 18.09 -0.42
CA VAL A 211 11.48 16.73 -0.06
C VAL A 211 12.65 15.77 -0.21
N VAL A 212 13.18 15.25 0.89
CA VAL A 212 14.24 14.23 0.83
C VAL A 212 13.61 12.87 0.54
N ILE A 213 14.07 12.26 -0.56
CA ILE A 213 13.62 10.95 -1.00
C ILE A 213 14.33 9.88 -0.16
N SER A 214 13.57 9.15 0.66
CA SER A 214 14.09 8.08 1.49
C SER A 214 13.58 6.74 0.99
N GLN A 215 14.46 6.00 0.34
CA GLN A 215 14.18 4.70 -0.25
C GLN A 215 15.03 3.59 0.39
N SER A 216 14.49 2.39 0.39
CA SER A 216 15.20 1.17 0.77
C SER A 216 15.04 0.12 -0.31
N SER A 217 16.07 -0.70 -0.53
CA SER A 217 15.97 -1.90 -1.37
C SER A 217 15.03 -2.96 -0.78
N LEU A 218 14.57 -2.81 0.47
CA LEU A 218 13.56 -3.69 1.07
C LEU A 218 12.15 -3.31 0.60
N GLY A 219 11.85 -3.54 -0.67
CA GLY A 219 10.51 -3.40 -1.25
C GLY A 219 10.46 -3.79 -2.73
N ASP A 220 9.32 -3.50 -3.37
CA ASP A 220 9.02 -3.86 -4.76
C ASP A 220 8.97 -2.68 -5.75
N GLY A 221 9.44 -1.50 -5.34
CA GLY A 221 9.39 -0.25 -6.10
C GLY A 221 8.14 0.60 -5.83
N THR A 222 7.18 0.11 -5.04
CA THR A 222 5.98 0.86 -4.63
C THR A 222 5.65 0.61 -3.16
N VAL A 223 5.62 -0.65 -2.77
CA VAL A 223 5.27 -1.15 -1.44
C VAL A 223 6.55 -1.62 -0.74
N PRO A 224 6.95 -0.97 0.36
CA PRO A 224 8.10 -1.45 1.11
C PRO A 224 7.74 -2.74 1.83
N ALA A 225 8.74 -3.60 2.02
CA ALA A 225 8.63 -4.91 2.65
C ALA A 225 7.92 -4.86 4.00
N ARG A 226 8.12 -3.80 4.79
CA ARG A 226 7.44 -3.59 6.08
C ARG A 226 5.91 -3.48 5.99
N SER A 227 5.42 -2.98 4.87
CA SER A 227 3.98 -2.97 4.58
C SER A 227 3.57 -4.32 3.97
N GLY A 228 4.33 -4.84 3.00
CA GLY A 228 4.03 -6.12 2.35
C GLY A 228 3.98 -7.32 3.31
N SER A 229 4.86 -7.36 4.31
CA SER A 229 4.96 -8.46 5.27
C SER A 229 3.88 -8.43 6.35
N ALA A 230 3.16 -7.32 6.52
CA ALA A 230 2.37 -7.08 7.73
C ALA A 230 1.15 -8.01 7.95
N LEU A 231 0.76 -8.83 6.96
CA LEU A 231 -0.26 -9.88 7.16
C LEU A 231 0.23 -11.02 8.06
N PHE A 232 1.54 -11.33 8.00
CA PHE A 232 2.21 -12.38 8.78
C PHE A 232 3.59 -11.86 9.23
N PRO A 233 3.64 -10.92 10.19
CA PRO A 233 4.90 -10.40 10.70
C PRO A 233 5.83 -11.54 11.13
N ASP A 234 7.10 -11.47 10.72
CA ASP A 234 8.16 -12.45 11.02
C ASP A 234 7.94 -13.88 10.48
N GLY A 235 6.83 -14.13 9.78
CA GLY A 235 6.47 -15.44 9.21
C GLY A 235 6.87 -15.63 7.75
N ALA A 236 7.61 -14.67 7.18
CA ALA A 236 8.00 -14.69 5.79
C ALA A 236 9.23 -15.58 5.54
N VAL A 237 9.20 -16.34 4.45
CA VAL A 237 10.38 -17.09 3.98
C VAL A 237 10.89 -16.50 2.68
N ASN A 238 12.18 -16.22 2.64
CA ASN A 238 12.89 -15.83 1.43
C ASN A 238 13.05 -17.07 0.55
N THR A 239 12.55 -17.03 -0.67
CA THR A 239 12.68 -18.19 -1.57
C THR A 239 12.80 -17.82 -3.04
N THR A 240 13.60 -18.60 -3.75
CA THR A 240 13.63 -18.68 -5.22
C THR A 240 12.93 -19.94 -5.74
N ASP A 241 12.61 -20.91 -4.87
CA ASP A 241 11.86 -22.12 -5.17
C ASP A 241 10.87 -22.49 -4.04
N PRO A 242 9.56 -22.34 -4.25
CA PRO A 242 8.54 -22.63 -3.23
C PRO A 242 8.30 -24.13 -2.94
N GLY A 243 9.31 -24.98 -3.16
CA GLY A 243 9.26 -26.44 -3.39
C GLY A 243 8.34 -27.26 -2.50
N ALA A 244 8.40 -27.01 -1.19
CA ALA A 244 7.95 -28.00 -0.21
C ALA A 244 7.02 -27.48 0.89
N SER A 245 6.67 -26.19 0.93
CA SER A 245 6.34 -25.58 2.22
C SER A 245 5.14 -24.62 2.26
N VAL A 246 4.15 -24.80 1.38
CA VAL A 246 2.88 -24.04 1.45
C VAL A 246 1.99 -24.44 2.63
N THR A 247 2.27 -25.59 3.24
CA THR A 247 1.67 -26.07 4.50
C THR A 247 2.26 -25.34 5.70
N ASP A 248 3.57 -25.12 5.70
CA ASP A 248 4.31 -24.64 6.87
C ASP A 248 4.47 -23.12 6.85
N PHE A 249 4.37 -22.50 5.67
CA PHE A 249 4.48 -21.06 5.50
C PHE A 249 3.25 -20.45 4.81
N LYS A 250 2.88 -19.26 5.30
CA LYS A 250 1.78 -18.44 4.73
C LYS A 250 2.29 -17.22 3.99
N GLN A 251 3.59 -16.91 4.04
CA GLN A 251 4.14 -15.71 3.42
C GLN A 251 5.53 -15.92 2.82
N TRP A 252 5.76 -15.30 1.65
CA TRP A 252 7.04 -15.32 0.96
C TRP A 252 7.52 -13.92 0.61
N ALA A 253 8.81 -13.68 0.85
CA ALA A 253 9.52 -12.54 0.28
C ALA A 253 10.28 -13.02 -0.95
N ILE A 254 10.15 -12.32 -2.07
CA ILE A 254 10.82 -12.67 -3.32
C ILE A 254 11.64 -11.48 -3.78
N ASP A 255 12.94 -11.72 -3.93
CA ASP A 255 13.91 -10.71 -4.33
C ASP A 255 13.79 -10.34 -5.82
N GLY A 256 14.00 -9.06 -6.13
CA GLY A 256 13.93 -8.50 -7.48
C GLY A 256 12.54 -8.47 -8.10
N VAL A 257 11.47 -8.57 -7.30
CA VAL A 257 10.09 -8.48 -7.81
C VAL A 257 9.67 -7.02 -7.84
N GLU A 258 9.54 -6.48 -9.06
CA GLU A 258 8.89 -5.18 -9.29
C GLU A 258 7.38 -5.26 -9.09
N HIS A 259 6.79 -4.18 -8.59
CA HIS A 259 5.38 -4.11 -8.18
C HIS A 259 4.40 -4.38 -9.32
N GLU A 260 4.51 -3.63 -10.44
CA GLU A 260 3.58 -3.73 -11.57
C GLU A 260 3.63 -5.12 -12.24
N PRO A 261 4.81 -5.63 -12.66
CA PRO A 261 4.89 -6.89 -13.36
C PRO A 261 5.02 -8.09 -12.40
N ALA A 262 4.67 -7.96 -11.12
CA ALA A 262 4.92 -8.98 -10.10
C ALA A 262 4.43 -10.38 -10.51
N TYR A 263 3.25 -10.49 -11.11
CA TYR A 263 2.71 -11.77 -11.58
C TYR A 263 3.33 -12.29 -12.89
N ARG A 264 4.23 -11.55 -13.54
CA ARG A 264 5.11 -12.05 -14.62
C ARG A 264 6.36 -12.74 -14.08
N ASN A 265 6.70 -12.54 -12.80
CA ASN A 265 7.84 -13.20 -12.17
C ASN A 265 7.55 -14.71 -12.00
N SER A 266 8.44 -15.55 -12.51
CA SER A 266 8.24 -17.00 -12.51
C SER A 266 8.16 -17.60 -11.10
N THR A 267 8.87 -17.02 -10.12
CA THR A 267 8.83 -17.47 -8.72
C THR A 267 7.47 -17.14 -8.10
N VAL A 268 6.95 -15.92 -8.31
CA VAL A 268 5.61 -15.53 -7.87
C VAL A 268 4.55 -16.48 -8.44
N GLN A 269 4.62 -16.78 -9.74
CA GLN A 269 3.70 -17.74 -10.39
C GLN A 269 3.81 -19.14 -9.80
N ARG A 270 5.03 -19.63 -9.52
CA ARG A 270 5.24 -20.93 -8.87
C ARG A 270 4.65 -20.98 -7.46
N VAL A 271 4.82 -19.93 -6.65
CA VAL A 271 4.22 -19.85 -5.30
C VAL A 271 2.70 -19.89 -5.43
N ALA A 272 2.13 -19.00 -6.24
CA ALA A 272 0.68 -18.88 -6.39
C ALA A 272 0.06 -20.20 -6.88
N ARG A 273 0.65 -20.84 -7.89
CA ARG A 273 0.23 -22.14 -8.39
C ARG A 273 0.24 -23.21 -7.30
N ARG A 274 1.29 -23.27 -6.47
CA ARG A 274 1.39 -24.25 -5.38
C ARG A 274 0.34 -24.02 -4.30
N VAL A 275 0.06 -22.77 -3.95
CA VAL A 275 -1.02 -22.44 -3.00
C VAL A 275 -2.39 -22.85 -3.56
N ILE A 276 -2.67 -22.57 -4.84
CA ILE A 276 -3.90 -23.01 -5.50
C ILE A 276 -4.03 -24.54 -5.45
N GLN A 277 -2.96 -25.26 -5.80
CA GLN A 277 -2.94 -26.72 -5.75
C GLN A 277 -3.16 -27.27 -4.33
N HIS A 278 -2.63 -26.59 -3.30
CA HIS A 278 -2.87 -26.95 -1.91
C HIS A 278 -4.33 -26.75 -1.51
N LEU A 279 -4.90 -25.57 -1.82
CA LEU A 279 -6.31 -25.25 -1.54
C LEU A 279 -7.27 -26.26 -2.19
N LEU A 280 -7.03 -26.62 -3.45
CA LEU A 280 -7.88 -27.57 -4.16
C LEU A 280 -7.81 -29.00 -3.58
N ARG A 281 -6.70 -29.38 -2.93
CA ARG A 281 -6.54 -30.71 -2.31
C ARG A 281 -7.23 -30.83 -0.96
N THR A 282 -7.46 -29.73 -0.25
CA THR A 282 -8.10 -29.74 1.08
C THR A 282 -9.62 -29.77 1.03
N VAL A 283 -10.21 -29.77 -0.18
CA VAL A 283 -11.67 -29.80 -0.42
C VAL A 283 -12.17 -31.22 -0.73
N VAL A 284 -11.28 -32.22 -0.78
CA VAL A 284 -11.62 -33.63 -1.00
C VAL A 284 -11.92 -34.35 0.31
#